data_AF-A0A2V9M331-F1
#
_entry.id   AF-A0A2V9M331-F1
#
_cell.length_a   1.000
_cell.length_b   1.000
_cell.length_c   1.000
_cell.angle_alpha   90.00
_cell.angle_beta   90.00
_cell.angle_gamma   90.00
#
_symmetry.space_group_name_H-M   'P 1'
#
loop_
_entity.id
_entity.type
_entity.pdbx_description
1 polymer ?
#
loop_
_entity_poly.entity_id
_entity_poly.type
_entity_poly.pdbx_seq_one_letter_code
_entity_poly.pdbx_strand_id
1 'polypeptide(L)'
;LMLLWASAKVTGLLTSEQRQSVIDSAVATQQSDGGWSMASLGAWKRIDGSALDTTSDGYATGLVTLALQQAGVSRANPAVSTGLEWLRRNQNRTTGQWPASSLNKQRDPASDIGRFMSDAATAYAVLSLTQAH
;
A
#
# COMPACT_ATOMS: atom_id res chain seq x y z
N LEU A 1 3.32 -8.37 3.90
CA LEU A 1 3.58 -7.54 2.70
C LEU A 1 5.07 -7.23 2.50
N MET A 2 5.77 -6.60 3.45
CA MET A 2 7.21 -6.29 3.28
C MET A 2 8.08 -7.52 2.97
N LEU A 3 7.79 -8.67 3.58
CA LEU A 3 8.47 -9.95 3.27
C LEU A 3 8.26 -10.39 1.82
N LEU A 4 7.07 -10.19 1.25
CA LEU A 4 6.79 -10.52 -0.15
C LEU A 4 7.69 -9.68 -1.07
N TRP A 5 7.74 -8.37 -0.84
CA TRP A 5 8.60 -7.48 -1.62
C TRP A 5 10.08 -7.84 -1.45
N ALA A 6 10.55 -8.06 -0.22
CA ALA A 6 11.93 -8.46 0.04
C ALA A 6 12.30 -9.80 -0.62
N SER A 7 11.37 -10.76 -0.68
CA SER A 7 11.59 -12.07 -1.30
C SER A 7 11.83 -12.01 -2.82
N ALA A 8 11.50 -10.89 -3.46
CA ALA A 8 11.83 -10.64 -4.86
C ALA A 8 13.33 -10.34 -5.07
N LYS A 9 14.06 -10.00 -4.01
CA LYS A 9 15.49 -9.63 -4.05
C LYS A 9 16.37 -10.59 -3.27
N VAL A 10 15.82 -11.29 -2.28
CA VAL A 10 16.53 -12.22 -1.42
C VAL A 10 16.04 -13.64 -1.71
N THR A 11 16.84 -14.39 -2.47
CA THR A 11 16.55 -15.79 -2.80
C THR A 11 16.41 -16.63 -1.52
N GLY A 12 15.37 -17.47 -1.46
CA GLY A 12 15.12 -18.34 -0.31
C GLY A 12 14.47 -17.67 0.91
N LEU A 13 14.15 -16.36 0.86
CA LEU A 13 13.48 -15.69 1.97
C LEU A 13 12.06 -16.22 2.24
N LEU A 14 11.34 -16.59 1.18
CA LEU A 14 10.03 -17.24 1.23
C LEU A 14 10.02 -18.42 0.27
N THR A 15 9.36 -19.52 0.64
CA THR A 15 9.03 -20.58 -0.30
C THR A 15 7.98 -20.10 -1.31
N SER A 16 7.78 -20.87 -2.39
CA SER A 16 6.74 -20.57 -3.39
C SER A 16 5.34 -20.55 -2.77
N GLU A 17 5.06 -21.46 -1.84
CA GLU A 17 3.78 -21.56 -1.14
C GLU A 17 3.54 -20.36 -0.22
N GLN A 18 4.57 -19.96 0.55
CA GLN A 18 4.50 -18.78 1.40
C GLN A 18 4.31 -17.50 0.58
N ARG A 19 5.03 -17.38 -0.54
CA ARG A 19 4.88 -16.27 -1.48
C ARG A 19 3.44 -16.19 -1.99
N GLN A 20 2.89 -17.31 -2.47
CA GLN A 20 1.53 -17.37 -2.99
C GLN A 20 0.50 -17.04 -1.91
N SER A 21 0.65 -17.57 -0.69
CA SER A 21 -0.24 -17.27 0.43
C SER A 21 -0.29 -15.78 0.77
N VAL A 22 0.86 -15.09 0.73
CA VAL A 22 0.90 -13.63 0.96
C VAL A 22 0.26 -12.85 -0.20
N ILE A 23 0.45 -13.30 -1.44
CA ILE A 23 -0.23 -12.73 -2.62
C ILE A 23 -1.75 -12.87 -2.46
N ASP A 24 -2.24 -14.07 -2.18
CA ASP A 24 -3.68 -14.35 -2.05
C ASP A 24 -4.30 -13.52 -0.92
N SER A 25 -3.62 -13.43 0.23
CA SER A 25 -4.06 -12.59 1.35
C SER A 25 -4.09 -11.10 0.99
N ALA A 26 -3.11 -10.62 0.21
CA ALA A 26 -3.10 -9.25 -0.27
C ALA A 26 -4.26 -8.98 -1.23
N VAL A 27 -4.53 -9.87 -2.18
CA VAL A 27 -5.65 -9.74 -3.11
C VAL A 27 -6.99 -9.79 -2.37
N ALA A 28 -7.15 -10.70 -1.41
CA ALA A 28 -8.38 -10.85 -0.63
C ALA A 28 -8.73 -9.62 0.25
N THR A 29 -7.74 -8.79 0.56
CA THR A 29 -7.92 -7.57 1.38
C THR A 29 -8.10 -6.30 0.56
N GLN A 30 -8.11 -6.40 -0.78
CA GLN A 30 -8.37 -5.27 -1.66
C GLN A 30 -9.81 -4.78 -1.48
N GLN A 31 -9.99 -3.47 -1.39
CA GLN A 31 -11.32 -2.87 -1.27
C GLN A 31 -11.99 -2.72 -2.64
N SER A 32 -13.32 -2.55 -2.63
CA SER A 32 -14.12 -2.44 -3.86
C SER A 32 -13.75 -1.26 -4.76
N ASP A 33 -13.06 -0.25 -4.24
CA ASP A 33 -12.57 0.90 -5.01
C ASP A 33 -11.26 0.62 -5.76
N GLY A 34 -10.65 -0.55 -5.52
CA GLY A 34 -9.36 -0.98 -6.06
C GLY A 34 -8.17 -0.68 -5.15
N GLY A 35 -8.36 0.02 -4.04
CA GLY A 35 -7.27 0.37 -3.12
C GLY A 35 -7.12 -0.61 -1.96
N TRP A 36 -6.14 -0.31 -1.11
CA TRP A 36 -5.93 -0.94 0.19
C TRP A 36 -5.83 0.12 1.27
N SER A 37 -6.24 -0.24 2.49
CA SER A 37 -6.04 0.58 3.68
C SER A 37 -4.89 0.03 4.51
N MET A 38 -4.11 0.88 5.15
CA MET A 38 -3.12 0.44 6.14
C MET A 38 -3.77 -0.30 7.31
N ALA A 39 -4.99 0.12 7.69
CA ALA A 39 -5.75 -0.52 8.76
C ALA A 39 -6.07 -1.99 8.46
N SER A 40 -6.21 -2.39 7.19
CA SER A 40 -6.49 -3.78 6.80
C SER A 40 -5.22 -4.65 6.68
N LEU A 41 -4.02 -4.08 6.82
CA LEU A 41 -2.76 -4.82 6.72
C LEU A 41 -2.28 -5.43 8.05
N GLY A 42 -3.07 -5.32 9.12
CA GLY A 42 -2.75 -5.86 10.44
C GLY A 42 -3.81 -5.57 11.48
N ALA A 43 -3.65 -6.15 12.67
CA ALA A 43 -4.55 -5.92 13.81
C ALA A 43 -4.10 -4.68 14.61
N TRP A 44 -4.27 -3.50 14.03
CA TRP A 44 -3.78 -2.25 14.62
C TRP A 44 -4.72 -1.70 15.70
N LYS A 45 -4.16 -0.95 16.65
CA LYS A 45 -4.90 -0.11 17.59
C LYS A 45 -4.09 1.14 17.88
N ARG A 46 -4.69 2.32 17.71
CA ARG A 46 -4.02 3.58 18.04
C ARG A 46 -3.84 3.71 19.54
N ILE A 47 -2.71 4.26 19.96
CA ILE A 47 -2.34 4.44 21.37
C ILE A 47 -3.21 5.50 22.07
N ASP A 48 -3.74 6.45 21.31
CA ASP A 48 -4.62 7.51 21.81
C ASP A 48 -6.10 7.08 21.87
N GLY A 49 -6.41 5.85 21.49
CA GLY A 49 -7.77 5.32 21.47
C GLY A 49 -8.65 5.84 20.32
N SER A 50 -8.13 6.70 19.45
CA SER A 50 -8.90 7.19 18.29
C SER A 50 -9.15 6.06 17.28
N ALA A 51 -10.25 6.17 16.53
CA ALA A 51 -10.60 5.19 15.51
C ALA A 51 -9.56 5.15 14.39
N LEU A 52 -9.32 3.95 13.84
CA LEU A 52 -8.50 3.80 12.63
C LEU A 52 -9.24 4.37 11.41
N ASP A 53 -8.46 4.95 10.51
CA ASP A 53 -8.93 5.24 9.16
C ASP A 53 -8.90 3.94 8.36
N THR A 54 -10.07 3.49 7.92
CA THR A 54 -10.24 2.22 7.19
C THR A 54 -10.42 2.42 5.70
N THR A 55 -10.37 3.66 5.21
CA THR A 55 -10.44 3.95 3.78
C THR A 55 -9.15 3.57 3.07
N SER A 56 -9.24 3.29 1.77
CA SER A 56 -8.05 3.09 0.94
C SER A 56 -7.12 4.31 1.01
N ASP A 57 -5.82 4.06 1.17
CA ASP A 57 -4.81 5.11 1.29
C ASP A 57 -3.61 4.87 0.37
N GLY A 58 -2.82 5.93 0.15
CA GLY A 58 -1.68 5.88 -0.76
C GLY A 58 -0.54 4.99 -0.29
N TYR A 59 -0.35 4.86 1.02
CA TYR A 59 0.72 4.03 1.58
C TYR A 59 0.44 2.56 1.30
N ALA A 60 -0.74 2.09 1.73
CA ALA A 60 -1.11 0.69 1.56
C ALA A 60 -1.30 0.34 0.09
N THR A 61 -2.02 1.17 -0.68
CA THR A 61 -2.24 0.91 -2.11
C THR A 61 -0.93 0.90 -2.89
N GLY A 62 -0.04 1.87 -2.66
CA GLY A 62 1.27 1.92 -3.30
C GLY A 62 2.15 0.73 -2.94
N LEU A 63 2.27 0.41 -1.65
CA LEU A 63 3.13 -0.67 -1.17
C LEU A 63 2.64 -2.05 -1.63
N VAL A 64 1.34 -2.34 -1.51
CA VAL A 64 0.78 -3.64 -1.91
C VAL A 64 0.93 -3.84 -3.41
N THR A 65 0.56 -2.83 -4.21
CA THR A 65 0.66 -2.90 -5.68
C THR A 65 2.12 -3.12 -6.10
N LEU A 66 3.07 -2.37 -5.54
CA LEU A 66 4.50 -2.55 -5.79
C LEU A 66 4.98 -3.96 -5.41
N ALA A 67 4.59 -4.46 -4.23
CA ALA A 67 5.00 -5.78 -3.76
C ALA A 67 4.48 -6.91 -4.67
N LEU A 68 3.24 -6.81 -5.16
CA LEU A 68 2.67 -7.75 -6.12
C LEU A 68 3.43 -7.71 -7.45
N GLN A 69 3.69 -6.52 -7.99
CA GLN A 69 4.47 -6.34 -9.23
C GLN A 69 5.87 -6.96 -9.10
N GLN A 70 6.57 -6.68 -8.00
CA GLN A 70 7.92 -7.20 -7.74
C GLN A 70 7.93 -8.72 -7.49
N ALA A 71 6.83 -9.29 -7.00
CA ALA A 71 6.66 -10.72 -6.85
C ALA A 71 6.38 -11.46 -8.19
N GLY A 72 6.27 -10.73 -9.30
CA GLY A 72 6.01 -11.28 -10.63
C GLY A 72 4.54 -11.33 -11.03
N VAL A 73 3.64 -10.74 -10.23
CA VAL A 73 2.22 -10.64 -10.62
C VAL A 73 2.09 -9.64 -11.77
N SER A 74 1.51 -10.10 -12.88
CA SER A 74 1.33 -9.28 -14.09
C SER A 74 0.56 -7.99 -13.80
N ARG A 75 0.94 -6.88 -14.45
CA ARG A 75 0.17 -5.63 -14.41
C ARG A 75 -1.25 -5.76 -14.98
N ALA A 76 -1.50 -6.78 -15.80
CA ALA A 76 -2.82 -7.11 -16.32
C ALA A 76 -3.67 -7.93 -15.32
N ASN A 77 -3.09 -8.42 -14.22
CA ASN A 77 -3.86 -9.03 -13.15
C ASN A 77 -4.88 -8.00 -12.61
N PRO A 78 -6.16 -8.38 -12.43
CA PRO A 78 -7.19 -7.42 -12.00
C PRO A 78 -6.82 -6.64 -10.74
N ALA A 79 -6.26 -7.28 -9.72
CA ALA A 79 -5.92 -6.62 -8.47
C ALA A 79 -4.81 -5.57 -8.64
N VAL A 80 -3.77 -5.89 -9.42
CA VAL A 80 -2.69 -4.94 -9.72
C VAL A 80 -3.20 -3.80 -10.60
N SER A 81 -4.00 -4.10 -11.62
CA SER A 81 -4.54 -3.11 -12.55
C SER A 81 -5.43 -2.09 -11.84
N THR A 82 -6.35 -2.54 -10.99
CA THR A 82 -7.25 -1.65 -10.23
C THR A 82 -6.51 -0.88 -9.13
N GLY A 83 -5.48 -1.46 -8.52
CA GLY A 83 -4.57 -0.75 -7.60
C GLY A 83 -3.83 0.41 -8.27
N LEU A 84 -3.23 0.16 -9.44
CA LEU A 84 -2.60 1.19 -10.24
C LEU A 84 -3.59 2.28 -10.66
N GLU A 85 -4.81 1.90 -11.02
CA GLU A 85 -5.85 2.85 -11.40
C GLU A 85 -6.36 3.68 -10.22
N TRP A 86 -6.47 3.06 -9.03
CA TRP A 86 -6.72 3.79 -7.79
C TRP A 86 -5.64 4.85 -7.55
N LEU A 87 -4.36 4.50 -7.69
CA LEU A 87 -3.26 5.45 -7.53
C LEU A 87 -3.38 6.62 -8.52
N ARG A 88 -3.60 6.36 -9.82
CA ARG A 88 -3.74 7.44 -10.82
C ARG A 88 -4.89 8.39 -10.55
N ARG A 89 -6.03 7.86 -10.08
CA ARG A 89 -7.24 8.65 -9.79
C ARG A 89 -7.11 9.47 -8.51
N ASN A 90 -6.38 8.99 -7.52
CA ASN A 90 -6.33 9.57 -6.17
C ASN A 90 -5.08 10.42 -5.89
N GLN A 91 -4.26 10.74 -6.91
CA GLN A 91 -3.21 11.73 -6.76
C GLN A 91 -3.81 13.11 -6.50
N ASN A 92 -3.37 13.80 -5.45
CA ASN A 92 -3.72 15.20 -5.25
C ASN A 92 -3.13 16.04 -6.38
N ARG A 93 -3.98 16.67 -7.19
CA ARG A 93 -3.57 17.44 -8.37
C ARG A 93 -2.84 18.74 -8.05
N THR A 94 -3.01 19.26 -6.85
CA THR A 94 -2.39 20.51 -6.40
C THR A 94 -1.02 20.25 -5.77
N THR A 95 -0.91 19.24 -4.93
CA THR A 95 0.34 18.95 -4.18
C THR A 95 1.17 17.82 -4.77
N GLY A 96 0.60 17.00 -5.66
CA GLY A 96 1.21 15.80 -6.22
C GLY A 96 1.25 14.60 -5.27
N GLN A 97 0.79 14.76 -4.03
CA GLN A 97 0.89 13.74 -2.99
C GLN A 97 -0.25 12.73 -3.04
N TRP A 98 -0.02 11.57 -2.43
CA TRP A 98 -1.08 10.66 -1.99
C TRP A 98 -1.22 10.73 -0.47
N PRO A 99 -2.45 10.84 0.06
CA PRO A 99 -2.66 10.92 1.50
C PRO A 99 -2.53 9.54 2.15
N ALA A 100 -2.06 9.53 3.40
CA ALA A 100 -2.17 8.40 4.32
C ALA A 100 -2.21 8.88 5.79
N SER A 101 -2.91 8.13 6.63
CA SER A 101 -3.14 8.45 8.05
C SER A 101 -2.26 7.59 8.96
N SER A 102 -1.80 8.13 10.09
CA SER A 102 -0.97 7.35 11.03
C SER A 102 -1.77 6.24 11.73
N LEU A 103 -1.13 5.07 11.88
CA LEU A 103 -1.64 3.95 12.70
C LEU A 103 -1.33 4.10 14.20
N ASN A 104 -0.46 5.05 14.58
CA ASN A 104 -0.06 5.22 15.99
C ASN A 104 -1.06 6.08 16.76
N LYS A 105 -1.41 7.24 16.21
CA LYS A 105 -2.36 8.20 16.79
C LYS A 105 -2.91 9.13 15.72
N GLN A 106 -4.03 9.79 15.98
CA GLN A 106 -4.52 10.83 15.08
C GLN A 106 -3.55 12.01 15.07
N ARG A 107 -3.32 12.57 13.88
CA ARG A 107 -2.43 13.72 13.69
C ARG A 107 -3.12 14.75 12.82
N ASP A 108 -2.78 16.01 13.04
CA ASP A 108 -3.08 17.07 12.09
C ASP A 108 -2.31 16.79 10.78
N PRO A 109 -2.99 16.58 9.64
CA PRO A 109 -2.35 16.34 8.35
C PRO A 109 -1.43 17.50 7.90
N ALA A 110 -1.68 18.72 8.37
CA ALA A 110 -0.89 19.89 8.00
C ALA A 110 0.45 19.99 8.76
N SER A 111 0.59 19.31 9.89
CA SER A 111 1.81 19.27 10.70
C SER A 111 2.93 18.46 10.02
N ASP A 112 4.20 18.77 10.33
CA ASP A 112 5.35 18.04 9.77
C ASP A 112 5.27 16.52 10.04
N ILE A 113 4.82 16.13 11.24
CA ILE A 113 4.68 14.72 11.59
C ILE A 113 3.46 14.10 10.90
N GLY A 114 2.42 14.89 10.59
CA GLY A 114 1.29 14.45 9.78
C GLY A 114 1.68 14.17 8.32
N ARG A 115 2.54 15.03 7.75
CA ARG A 115 3.02 14.93 6.37
C ARG A 115 3.89 13.70 6.11
N PHE A 116 4.63 13.23 7.12
CA PHE A 116 5.48 12.04 7.01
C PHE A 116 4.77 10.83 6.35
N MET A 117 3.51 10.58 6.73
CA MET A 117 2.75 9.47 6.16
C MET A 117 2.41 9.69 4.68
N SER A 118 2.10 10.93 4.30
CA SER A 118 1.82 11.29 2.91
C SER A 118 3.09 11.30 2.05
N ASP A 119 4.25 11.64 2.62
CA ASP A 119 5.54 11.52 1.92
C ASP A 119 5.88 10.05 1.63
N ALA A 120 5.74 9.17 2.63
CA ALA A 120 5.93 7.74 2.44
C ALA A 120 4.92 7.14 1.44
N ALA A 121 3.65 7.52 1.54
CA ALA A 121 2.61 7.14 0.59
C ALA A 121 2.95 7.58 -0.83
N THR A 122 3.40 8.82 -0.99
CA THR A 122 3.81 9.36 -2.29
C THR A 122 4.99 8.59 -2.87
N ALA A 123 5.99 8.25 -2.06
CA ALA A 123 7.14 7.45 -2.50
C ALA A 123 6.69 6.08 -3.03
N TYR A 124 5.85 5.34 -2.30
CA TYR A 124 5.36 4.03 -2.75
C TYR A 124 4.43 4.12 -3.96
N ALA A 125 3.56 5.13 -4.01
CA ALA A 125 2.70 5.38 -5.15
C ALA A 125 3.52 5.60 -6.44
N VAL A 126 4.55 6.46 -6.37
CA VAL A 126 5.46 6.72 -7.49
C VAL A 126 6.17 5.44 -7.89
N LEU A 127 6.79 4.72 -6.95
CA LEU A 127 7.49 3.45 -7.23
C LEU A 127 6.58 2.43 -7.93
N SER A 128 5.34 2.27 -7.47
CA SER A 128 4.38 1.35 -8.08
C SER A 128 4.00 1.78 -9.50
N LEU A 129 3.67 3.08 -9.69
CA LEU A 129 3.27 3.60 -10.99
C LEU A 129 4.38 3.49 -12.03
N THR A 130 5.63 3.77 -11.64
CA THR A 130 6.81 3.81 -12.52
C THR A 130 7.58 2.50 -12.59
N GLN A 131 7.13 1.44 -11.90
CA GLN A 131 7.78 0.13 -11.96
C GLN A 131 7.87 -0.37 -13.41
N ALA A 132 9.10 -0.50 -13.92
CA ALA A 132 9.39 -1.09 -15.21
C ALA A 132 9.36 -2.63 -15.13
N HIS A 133 9.08 -3.26 -16.27
CA HIS A 133 9.08 -4.72 -16.44
C HIS A 133 10.45 -5.21 -16.87
#